data_AF-A0AA40E6P1-F1
#
_entry.id   AF-A0AA40E6P1-F1
#
_cell.length_a   1.000
_cell.length_b   1.000
_cell.length_c   1.000
_cell.angle_alpha   90.00
_cell.angle_beta   90.00
_cell.angle_gamma   90.00
#
_symmetry.space_group_name_H-M   'P 1'
#
loop_
_entity.id
_entity.type
_entity.pdbx_description
1 polymer ?
#
loop_
_entity_poly.entity_id
_entity_poly.type
_entity_poly.pdbx_seq_one_letter_code
_entity_poly.pdbx_strand_id
1 'polypeptide(L)' 'DVRSMIEGGWSSDDRTFFKGVGKIFPGNWMEVTPEGKMERQLYWDLEYKDKVRVVMLEPLWMQRD' A
#
# COMPACT_ATOMS: atom_id res chain seq x y z
N ASP A 1 6.99 20.85 3.70
CA ASP A 1 7.72 20.88 4.97
C ASP A 1 9.19 21.14 4.65
N VAL A 2 9.86 22.05 5.37
CA VAL A 2 11.27 22.41 5.09
C VAL A 2 12.21 21.33 5.60
N ARG A 3 11.82 20.58 6.64
CA ARG A 3 12.66 19.52 7.24
C ARG A 3 12.84 18.31 6.30
N SER A 4 11.80 17.94 5.55
CA SER A 4 11.87 16.82 4.60
C SER A 4 12.84 17.06 3.43
N MET A 5 13.20 18.32 3.15
CA MET A 5 14.18 18.70 2.13
C MET A 5 15.63 18.51 2.61
N ILE A 6 15.88 18.64 3.92
CA ILE A 6 17.20 18.46 4.55
C ILE A 6 17.45 16.98 4.86
N GLU A 7 16.40 16.24 5.25
CA GLU A 7 16.50 14.83 5.66
C GLU A 7 16.34 13.83 4.49
N GLY A 8 16.03 14.30 3.28
CA GLY A 8 15.66 13.41 2.18
C GLY A 8 14.36 12.62 2.45
N GLY A 9 13.54 13.06 3.39
CA GLY A 9 12.27 12.40 3.76
C GLY A 9 11.33 12.23 2.56
N TRP A 10 11.39 13.15 1.57
CA TRP A 10 10.62 13.01 0.34
C TRP A 10 10.90 11.70 -0.41
N SER A 11 12.10 11.12 -0.32
CA SER A 11 12.42 9.83 -0.93
C SER A 11 12.19 8.66 0.03
N SER A 12 12.36 8.89 1.32
CA SER A 12 12.57 7.83 2.31
C SER A 12 11.40 7.61 3.30
N ASP A 13 10.46 8.56 3.39
CA ASP A 13 9.26 8.47 4.23
C ASP A 13 8.00 8.90 3.46
N ASP A 14 6.86 9.01 4.14
CA ASP A 14 5.55 9.35 3.56
C ASP A 14 5.29 10.86 3.41
N ARG A 15 6.21 11.72 3.83
CA ARG A 15 6.07 13.18 3.75
C ARG A 15 6.36 13.69 2.35
N THR A 16 5.74 14.80 2.00
CA THR A 16 6.03 15.53 0.76
C THR A 16 6.50 16.96 1.05
N PHE A 17 6.85 17.69 0.00
CA PHE A 17 7.17 19.12 0.11
C PHE A 17 5.96 19.98 0.52
N PHE A 18 4.73 19.49 0.31
CA PHE A 18 3.51 20.23 0.59
C PHE A 18 3.00 19.97 2.01
N LYS A 19 2.59 21.04 2.71
CA LYS A 19 2.07 20.94 4.07
C LYS A 19 0.77 20.15 4.07
N GLY A 20 0.68 19.13 4.92
CA GLY A 20 -0.51 18.29 5.06
C GLY A 20 -0.71 17.27 3.93
N VAL A 21 0.25 17.13 3.02
CA VAL A 21 0.20 16.15 1.94
C VAL A 21 1.23 15.05 2.20
N GLY A 22 0.72 13.82 2.30
CA GLY A 22 1.54 12.61 2.36
C GLY A 22 1.39 11.76 1.11
N LYS A 23 2.23 10.74 0.97
CA LYS A 23 2.20 9.77 -0.13
C LYS A 23 2.09 8.34 0.42
N ILE A 24 1.55 7.46 -0.43
CA ILE A 24 1.56 6.02 -0.20
C ILE A 24 2.73 5.45 -0.99
N PHE A 25 3.51 4.57 -0.36
CA PHE A 25 4.61 3.90 -1.03
C PHE A 25 4.09 2.93 -2.11
N PRO A 26 4.80 2.75 -3.22
CA PRO A 26 4.50 1.68 -4.18
C PRO A 26 4.36 0.33 -3.46
N GLY A 27 3.48 -0.53 -3.95
CA GLY A 27 3.25 -1.83 -3.32
C GLY A 27 2.40 -1.78 -2.04
N ASN A 28 1.88 -0.61 -1.66
CA ASN A 28 0.97 -0.44 -0.54
C ASN A 28 -0.42 0.04 -1.02
N TRP A 29 -1.45 -0.35 -0.29
CA TRP A 29 -2.77 0.30 -0.31
C TRP A 29 -3.10 0.87 1.07
N MET A 30 -4.14 1.69 1.14
CA MET A 30 -4.56 2.33 2.39
C MET A 30 -6.08 2.30 2.51
N GLU A 31 -6.56 1.94 3.69
CA GLU A 31 -7.95 2.11 4.08
C GLU A 31 -8.09 3.38 4.92
N VAL A 32 -9.18 4.10 4.66
CA VAL A 32 -9.55 5.30 5.43
C VAL A 32 -10.91 5.04 6.06
N THR A 33 -10.96 5.01 7.39
CA THR A 33 -12.23 4.83 8.10
C THR A 33 -13.01 6.14 8.14
N PRO A 34 -14.35 6.11 8.33
CA PRO A 34 -15.16 7.32 8.48
C PRO A 34 -14.69 8.25 9.62
N GLU A 35 -14.04 7.69 10.64
CA GLU A 35 -13.45 8.43 11.78
C GLU A 35 -12.09 9.05 11.44
N GLY A 36 -11.62 8.91 10.20
CA GLY A 36 -10.36 9.47 9.71
C GLY A 36 -9.13 8.65 10.07
N LYS A 37 -9.28 7.41 10.56
CA LYS A 37 -8.14 6.52 10.74
C LYS A 37 -7.62 6.06 9.39
N MET A 38 -6.30 6.08 9.23
CA MET A 38 -5.62 5.63 8.01
C MET A 38 -4.79 4.40 8.35
N GLU A 39 -5.10 3.28 7.73
CA GLU A 39 -4.36 2.04 7.89
C GLU A 39 -3.70 1.65 6.58
N ARG A 40 -2.37 1.47 6.60
CA ARG A 40 -1.58 1.12 5.42
C ARG A 40 -1.29 -0.36 5.41
N GLN A 41 -1.42 -0.97 4.24
CA GLN A 41 -1.20 -2.40 4.05
C GLN A 41 -0.27 -2.62 2.86
N LEU A 42 0.73 -3.46 3.05
CA LEU A 42 1.65 -3.88 1.99
C LEU A 42 1.01 -5.03 1.20
N TYR A 43 0.77 -4.83 -0.10
CA TYR A 43 0.29 -5.89 -0.99
C TYR A 43 1.42 -6.47 -1.86
N TRP A 44 2.50 -5.74 -2.04
CA TRP A 44 3.62 -6.17 -2.86
C TRP A 44 4.94 -5.53 -2.44
N ASP A 45 5.99 -6.33 -2.29
CA ASP A 45 7.38 -5.87 -2.26
C ASP A 45 8.28 -6.89 -2.99
N LEU A 46 9.58 -6.60 -3.01
CA LEU A 46 10.60 -7.47 -3.59
C LEU A 46 10.73 -8.82 -2.85
N GLU A 47 10.38 -8.87 -1.57
CA GLU A 47 10.49 -10.04 -0.70
C GLU A 47 9.18 -10.87 -0.65
N TYR A 48 8.12 -10.37 -1.28
CA TYR A 48 6.79 -10.95 -1.22
C TYR A 48 6.81 -12.35 -1.82
N LYS A 49 6.33 -13.33 -1.04
CA LYS A 49 6.42 -14.74 -1.39
C LYS A 49 5.68 -15.02 -2.70
N ASP A 50 6.47 -15.43 -3.68
CA ASP A 50 6.14 -16.11 -4.93
C ASP A 50 4.87 -15.62 -5.67
N LYS A 51 5.07 -14.79 -6.70
CA LYS A 51 4.01 -14.28 -7.58
C LYS A 51 3.33 -15.35 -8.43
N VAL A 52 3.78 -16.61 -8.36
CA VAL A 52 3.29 -17.74 -9.15
C VAL A 52 2.24 -18.57 -8.39
N ARG A 53 1.85 -18.17 -7.18
CA ARG A 53 0.73 -18.80 -6.48
C ARG A 53 -0.61 -18.42 -7.11
N VAL A 54 -0.90 -19.02 -8.25
CA VAL A 54 -2.27 -19.19 -8.75
C VAL A 54 -2.95 -20.13 -7.77
N VAL A 55 -3.63 -19.58 -6.76
CA VAL A 55 -4.67 -20.34 -6.09
C VAL A 55 -5.76 -20.51 -7.15
N MET A 56 -5.81 -21.68 -7.77
CA MET A 56 -6.94 -22.13 -8.56
C MET A 56 -8.14 -22.18 -7.60
N LEU A 57 -8.80 -21.05 -7.41
CA LEU A 57 -10.13 -21.03 -6.82
C LEU A 57 -11.02 -21.63 -7.90
N GLU A 58 -11.31 -22.93 -7.78
CA GLU A 58 -12.42 -23.56 -8.48
C GLU A 58 -13.64 -22.64 -8.30
N PRO A 59 -14.15 -22.02 -9.38
CA PRO A 59 -15.25 -21.07 -9.24
C PRO A 59 -16.48 -21.81 -8.70
N LEU A 60 -17.11 -21.26 -7.67
CA LEU A 60 -18.33 -21.80 -7.03
C LEU A 60 -19.47 -22.13 -8.02
N TRP A 61 -19.43 -21.58 -9.24
CA TRP A 61 -20.41 -21.84 -10.30
C TRP A 61 -20.17 -23.15 -11.09
N MET A 62 -19.02 -23.82 -10.93
CA MET A 62 -18.73 -25.15 -11.50
C MET A 62 -19.17 -26.32 -10.59
N GLN A 63 -19.69 -26.05 -9.39
CA GLN A 63 -20.07 -27.08 -8.40
C GLN A 63 -21.57 -27.40 -8.40
N ARG A 64 -22.24 -27.31 -9.55
CA ARG A 64 -23.65 -27.70 -9.68
C ARG A 64 -23.77 -28.87 -10.65
N ASP A 65 -23.83 -30.07 -10.08
CA ASP A 65 -24.51 -31.22 -10.69
C ASP A 65 -26.01 -31.16 -10.37
#